data_AF-A0A7Z9UAR5-F1
#
_entry.id   AF-A0A7Z9UAR5-F1
#
_cell.length_a   1.000
_cell.length_b   1.000
_cell.length_c   1.000
_cell.angle_alpha   90.00
_cell.angle_beta   90.00
_cell.angle_gamma   90.00
#
_symmetry.space_group_name_H-M   'P 1'
#
loop_
_entity.id
_entity.type
_entity.pdbx_description
1 polymer ?
#
loop_
_entity_poly.entity_id
_entity_poly.type
_entity_poly.pdbx_seq_one_letter_code
_entity_poly.pdbx_strand_id
1 'polypeptide(L)'
;MQVLAPPAPHVVSLDLSGKLTRADIQSIMETLEESLETQPRVSVLADLTGMTGMTAAALLQDFKNSLENLTRLHRFYRIASVADNSVIDLLANLDSRTFSGLELKNFKPHEYEAALRWVEQRPPIPERRIETTEHIKDSILEVTMESGATAFDLHEITDRIRNCYERRGPVKVLLRVSKLPNEDFNFWLEQWQSLKALKLVSQLAIVGDEDLRPLVDSLNMAVQASLHLFGPADYPRALRWLSESQEFLQTYPTTRDSLVFFRINGKVKELDLRGMVLTVVSRLKGENSLDVLIEIPHYDGTSLKALLSGLRLTSVHLEEMMSGVRRVALITDSQWLNKALHLEDILFTGIEERAFPFHRREEALRWLDEGRC
;
A
#
# COMPACT_ATOMS: atom_id res chain seq x y z
N MET A 1 25.41 21.31 6.45
CA MET A 1 25.33 19.86 6.20
C MET A 1 26.20 19.53 5.02
N GLN A 2 26.96 18.43 5.09
CA GLN A 2 27.67 17.88 3.95
C GLN A 2 27.48 16.36 3.88
N VAL A 3 27.07 15.84 2.73
CA VAL A 3 27.15 14.40 2.44
C VAL A 3 28.59 14.09 2.08
N LEU A 4 29.22 13.21 2.84
CA LEU A 4 30.60 12.81 2.58
C LEU A 4 30.64 11.67 1.56
N ALA A 5 31.78 11.52 0.87
CA ALA A 5 31.98 10.39 -0.02
C ALA A 5 31.73 9.08 0.76
N PRO A 6 30.85 8.19 0.26
CA PRO A 6 30.45 7.02 1.00
C PRO A 6 31.64 6.08 1.17
N PRO A 7 31.93 5.61 2.39
CA PRO A 7 33.07 4.72 2.65
C PRO A 7 32.86 3.32 2.06
N ALA A 8 31.60 2.93 1.85
CA ALA A 8 31.20 1.75 1.11
C ALA A 8 29.86 2.01 0.40
N PRO A 9 29.52 1.27 -0.67
CA PRO A 9 28.28 1.49 -1.43
C PRO A 9 26.99 1.42 -0.60
N HIS A 10 26.99 0.69 0.52
CA HIS A 10 25.86 0.54 1.43
C HIS A 10 25.89 1.49 2.62
N VAL A 11 26.80 2.46 2.67
CA VAL A 11 26.94 3.40 3.78
C VAL A 11 26.63 4.82 3.33
N VAL A 12 25.69 5.47 4.02
CA VAL A 12 25.42 6.90 3.88
C VAL A 12 26.08 7.64 5.03
N SER A 13 27.05 8.51 4.71
CA SER A 13 27.77 9.32 5.69
C SER A 13 27.28 10.77 5.69
N LEU A 14 26.81 11.23 6.85
CA LEU A 14 26.22 12.54 7.07
C LEU A 14 27.11 13.33 8.03
N ASP A 15 27.59 14.50 7.61
CA ASP A 15 28.17 15.51 8.49
C ASP A 15 27.10 16.57 8.81
N LEU A 16 26.63 16.53 10.05
CA LEU A 16 25.56 17.37 10.57
C LEU A 16 26.14 18.39 11.56
N SER A 17 26.12 19.66 11.14
CA SER A 17 26.62 20.79 11.92
C SER A 17 25.64 21.96 11.87
N GLY A 18 25.57 22.73 12.97
CA GLY A 18 24.69 23.90 13.07
C GLY A 18 23.19 23.57 13.11
N LYS A 19 22.36 24.44 12.52
CA LYS A 19 20.90 24.26 12.47
C LYS A 19 20.51 23.70 11.11
N LEU A 20 19.93 22.49 11.10
CA LEU A 20 19.40 21.90 9.87
C LEU A 20 18.12 22.62 9.42
N THR A 21 18.03 22.83 8.11
CA THR A 21 16.87 23.37 7.42
C THR A 21 16.03 22.23 6.84
N ARG A 22 14.80 22.55 6.40
CA ARG A 22 13.96 21.58 5.70
C ARG A 22 14.62 21.04 4.42
N ALA A 23 15.41 21.88 3.74
CA ALA A 23 16.13 21.50 2.53
C ALA A 23 17.25 20.50 2.83
N ASP A 24 17.93 20.66 3.97
CA ASP A 24 18.95 19.70 4.42
C ASP A 24 18.33 18.32 4.66
N ILE A 25 17.19 18.27 5.36
CA ILE A 25 16.47 17.00 5.61
C ILE A 25 16.07 16.35 4.28
N GLN A 26 15.51 17.11 3.34
CA GLN A 26 15.12 16.59 2.02
C GLN A 26 16.31 15.96 1.28
N SER A 27 17.47 16.60 1.29
CA SER A 27 18.68 16.08 0.63
C SER A 27 19.25 14.83 1.30
N ILE A 28 19.14 14.70 2.64
CA ILE A 28 19.46 13.44 3.35
C ILE A 28 18.55 12.31 2.86
N MET A 29 17.25 12.59 2.74
CA MET A 29 16.26 11.60 2.30
C MET A 29 16.52 11.15 0.86
N GLU A 30 16.81 12.08 -0.06
CA GLU A 30 17.18 11.76 -1.45
C GLU A 30 18.43 10.87 -1.52
N THR A 31 19.46 11.19 -0.74
CA THR A 31 20.70 10.38 -0.68
C THR A 31 20.44 8.96 -0.16
N LEU A 32 19.60 8.86 0.88
CA LEU A 32 19.18 7.57 1.43
C LEU A 32 18.36 6.78 0.42
N GLU A 33 17.45 7.42 -0.31
CA GLU A 33 16.64 6.81 -1.36
C GLU A 33 17.51 6.26 -2.50
N GLU A 34 18.45 7.05 -3.03
CA GLU A 34 19.40 6.62 -4.06
C GLU A 34 20.23 5.40 -3.61
N SER A 35 20.70 5.41 -2.36
CA SER A 35 21.44 4.27 -1.79
C SER A 35 20.54 3.04 -1.65
N LEU A 36 19.28 3.22 -1.27
CA LEU A 36 18.28 2.14 -1.19
C LEU A 36 17.84 1.63 -2.57
N GLU A 37 18.01 2.38 -3.66
CA GLU A 37 17.74 1.84 -5.01
C GLU A 37 18.79 0.82 -5.43
N THR A 38 20.06 1.06 -5.07
CA THR A 38 21.17 0.22 -5.51
C THR A 38 21.54 -0.88 -4.52
N GLN A 39 21.27 -0.69 -3.23
CA GLN A 39 21.66 -1.61 -2.18
C GLN A 39 20.46 -2.30 -1.54
N PRO A 40 20.55 -3.61 -1.22
CA PRO A 40 19.50 -4.36 -0.52
C PRO A 40 19.24 -3.82 0.88
N ARG A 41 20.29 -3.32 1.55
CA ARG A 41 20.26 -2.71 2.88
C ARG A 41 21.29 -1.60 2.97
N VAL A 42 21.03 -0.62 3.81
CA VAL A 42 21.92 0.53 4.02
C VAL A 42 22.27 0.69 5.50
N SER A 43 23.47 1.19 5.76
CA SER A 43 23.93 1.68 7.05
C SER A 43 24.07 3.20 6.97
N VAL A 44 23.90 3.90 8.09
CA VAL A 44 24.05 5.35 8.18
C VAL A 44 25.10 5.68 9.24
N LEU A 45 26.02 6.58 8.91
CA LEU A 45 26.93 7.22 9.86
C LEU A 45 26.57 8.69 9.95
N ALA A 46 26.09 9.13 11.10
CA ALA A 46 25.76 10.52 11.38
C ALA A 46 26.80 11.12 12.33
N ASP A 47 27.65 11.99 11.82
CA ASP A 47 28.53 12.83 12.62
C ASP A 47 27.74 14.02 13.15
N LEU A 48 27.61 14.10 14.47
CA LEU A 48 26.88 15.15 15.19
C LEU A 48 27.82 15.97 16.06
N THR A 49 29.14 15.85 15.89
CA THR A 49 30.14 16.58 16.68
C THR A 49 30.01 18.10 16.52
N GLY A 50 29.55 18.55 15.35
CA GLY A 50 29.24 19.96 15.07
C GLY A 50 27.93 20.46 15.69
N MET A 51 27.25 19.65 16.50
CA MET A 51 25.94 19.95 17.09
C MET A 51 26.01 20.06 18.62
N THR A 52 25.32 21.04 19.19
CA THR A 52 25.31 21.24 20.66
C THR A 52 24.10 20.58 21.32
N GLY A 53 24.35 19.62 22.23
CA GLY A 53 23.41 19.16 23.25
C GLY A 53 21.99 18.83 22.77
N MET A 54 21.03 19.69 23.13
CA MET A 54 19.59 19.51 22.87
C MET A 54 19.24 19.51 21.37
N THR A 55 20.04 20.16 20.53
CA THR A 55 19.83 20.15 19.07
C THR A 55 20.16 18.80 18.46
N ALA A 56 21.21 18.12 18.93
CA ALA A 56 21.56 16.77 18.47
C ALA A 56 20.47 15.75 18.87
N ALA A 57 20.00 15.84 20.12
CA ALA A 57 18.92 15.00 20.64
C ALA A 57 17.60 15.16 19.87
N ALA A 58 17.18 16.42 19.65
CA ALA A 58 15.98 16.73 18.87
C ALA A 58 16.08 16.22 17.43
N LEU A 59 17.25 16.32 16.79
CA LEU A 59 17.43 15.81 15.44
C LEU A 59 17.41 14.29 15.34
N LEU A 60 17.98 13.57 16.30
CA LEU A 60 17.79 12.11 16.34
C LEU A 60 16.32 11.74 16.53
N GLN A 61 15.58 12.51 17.32
CA GLN A 61 14.15 12.29 17.50
C GLN A 61 13.37 12.57 16.22
N ASP A 62 13.66 13.68 15.53
CA ASP A 62 13.02 14.01 14.26
C ASP A 62 13.40 13.02 13.15
N PHE A 63 14.65 12.59 13.11
CA PHE A 63 15.11 11.55 12.21
C PHE A 63 14.40 10.23 12.51
N LYS A 64 14.28 9.82 13.78
CA LYS A 64 13.48 8.66 14.20
C LYS A 64 12.03 8.78 13.73
N ASN A 65 11.37 9.90 14.00
CA ASN A 65 9.97 10.11 13.58
C ASN A 65 9.83 10.07 12.06
N SER A 66 10.83 10.58 11.33
CA SER A 66 10.86 10.53 9.86
C SER A 66 11.06 9.10 9.37
N LEU A 67 11.96 8.36 10.01
CA LEU A 67 12.20 6.94 9.79
C LEU A 67 10.95 6.11 10.07
N GLU A 68 10.23 6.32 11.18
CA GLU A 68 8.95 5.64 11.50
C GLU A 68 7.89 5.80 10.40
N ASN A 69 7.92 6.92 9.67
CA ASN A 69 7.04 7.15 8.53
C ASN A 69 7.55 6.54 7.22
N LEU A 70 8.78 6.03 7.17
CA LEU A 70 9.34 5.38 6.00
C LEU A 70 8.84 3.94 5.87
N THR A 71 8.24 3.65 4.73
CA THR A 71 7.85 2.30 4.29
C THR A 71 9.05 1.36 4.05
N ARG A 72 10.30 1.81 4.20
CA ARG A 72 11.52 1.02 3.91
C ARG A 72 12.42 0.84 5.12
N LEU A 73 11.91 1.07 6.33
CA LEU A 73 12.68 0.93 7.58
C LEU A 73 13.38 -0.40 7.73
N HIS A 74 12.73 -1.48 7.32
CA HIS A 74 13.30 -2.83 7.34
C HIS A 74 14.67 -2.88 6.64
N ARG A 75 14.91 -2.07 5.61
CA ARG A 75 16.17 -2.06 4.83
C ARG A 75 17.33 -1.36 5.52
N PHE A 76 17.11 -0.71 6.65
CA PHE A 76 18.22 -0.18 7.45
C PHE A 76 18.88 -1.31 8.24
N TYR A 77 20.21 -1.35 8.22
CA TYR A 77 21.00 -2.31 9.00
C TYR A 77 21.56 -1.68 10.25
N ARG A 78 22.31 -0.59 10.10
CA ARG A 78 23.03 0.06 11.19
C ARG A 78 22.89 1.55 11.10
N ILE A 79 22.67 2.21 12.22
CA ILE A 79 22.76 3.66 12.32
C ILE A 79 23.72 3.98 13.46
N ALA A 80 24.88 4.52 13.08
CA ALA A 80 25.88 5.04 14.00
C ALA A 80 25.70 6.54 14.14
N SER A 81 25.70 7.02 15.38
CA SER A 81 25.81 8.44 15.69
C SER A 81 27.15 8.71 16.35
N VAL A 82 27.82 9.81 16.00
CA VAL A 82 29.05 10.26 16.63
C VAL A 82 28.77 11.55 17.40
N ALA A 83 28.64 11.45 18.73
CA ALA A 83 28.27 12.55 19.61
C ALA A 83 28.83 12.34 21.03
N ASP A 84 29.07 13.43 21.77
CA ASP A 84 29.68 13.36 23.11
C ASP A 84 28.75 12.70 24.14
N ASN A 85 27.61 13.30 24.50
CA ASN A 85 26.85 12.85 25.69
C ASN A 85 25.32 12.98 25.61
N SER A 86 24.72 13.75 24.68
CA SER A 86 23.28 14.08 24.72
C SER A 86 22.33 13.08 24.05
N VAL A 87 22.87 12.02 23.44
CA VAL A 87 22.12 11.12 22.54
C VAL A 87 21.88 9.73 23.15
N ILE A 88 22.65 9.37 24.18
CA ILE A 88 22.68 8.02 24.77
C ILE A 88 21.30 7.62 25.32
N ASP A 89 20.59 8.52 26.01
CA ASP A 89 19.25 8.25 26.58
C ASP A 89 18.15 8.11 25.50
N LEU A 90 18.31 8.78 24.36
CA LEU A 90 17.37 8.73 23.24
C LEU A 90 17.50 7.42 22.46
N LEU A 91 18.72 6.89 22.33
CA LEU A 91 18.96 5.57 21.75
C LEU A 91 18.68 4.42 22.72
N ALA A 92 18.81 4.63 24.02
CA ALA A 92 18.49 3.61 25.03
C ALA A 92 16.98 3.32 25.13
N ASN A 93 16.13 4.30 24.81
CA ASN A 93 14.68 4.17 24.73
C ASN A 93 14.16 3.77 23.33
N LEU A 94 15.06 3.54 22.37
CA LEU A 94 14.71 2.91 21.10
C LEU A 94 14.66 1.40 21.33
N ASP A 95 13.45 0.90 21.58
CA ASP A 95 13.21 -0.55 21.62
C ASP A 95 13.62 -1.14 20.25
N SER A 96 14.79 -1.78 20.22
CA SER A 96 15.27 -2.55 19.06
C SER A 96 14.33 -3.70 18.69
N ARG A 97 13.38 -4.02 19.56
CA ARG A 97 12.32 -5.01 19.36
C ARG A 97 11.28 -4.58 18.31
N THR A 98 11.08 -3.28 18.10
CA THR A 98 10.10 -2.79 17.11
C THR A 98 10.66 -2.78 15.69
N PHE A 99 11.99 -2.84 15.54
CA PHE A 99 12.67 -2.78 14.24
C PHE A 99 13.50 -4.05 14.03
N SER A 100 12.85 -5.14 13.62
CA SER A 100 13.49 -6.43 13.38
C SER A 100 14.68 -6.30 12.40
N GLY A 101 15.90 -6.18 12.94
CA GLY A 101 17.15 -6.13 12.18
C GLY A 101 17.86 -4.77 12.08
N LEU A 102 17.34 -3.69 12.67
CA LEU A 102 18.05 -2.40 12.76
C LEU A 102 18.86 -2.32 14.07
N GLU A 103 20.17 -2.09 13.94
CA GLU A 103 21.07 -1.84 15.07
C GLU A 103 21.37 -0.33 15.18
N LEU A 104 21.23 0.23 16.38
CA LEU A 104 21.49 1.63 16.68
C LEU A 104 22.65 1.73 17.68
N LYS A 105 23.61 2.61 17.42
CA LYS A 105 24.75 2.80 18.33
C LYS A 105 25.27 4.24 18.34
N ASN A 106 25.54 4.77 19.53
CA ASN A 106 26.29 6.02 19.69
C ASN A 106 27.77 5.71 19.95
N PHE A 107 28.62 6.53 19.34
CA PHE A 107 30.07 6.54 19.49
C PHE A 107 30.48 7.94 19.93
N LYS A 108 31.49 8.04 20.79
CA LYS A 108 32.06 9.34 21.16
C LYS A 108 32.87 9.94 20.00
N PRO A 109 33.14 11.25 19.99
CA PRO A 109 33.89 11.90 18.91
C PRO A 109 35.25 11.24 18.61
N HIS A 110 35.97 10.81 19.65
CA HIS A 110 37.26 10.11 19.51
C HIS A 110 37.13 8.66 19.00
N GLU A 111 35.91 8.13 18.91
CA GLU A 111 35.59 6.79 18.41
C GLU A 111 35.06 6.82 16.97
N TYR A 112 35.17 7.95 16.25
CA TYR A 112 34.70 8.09 14.86
C TYR A 112 35.16 6.93 13.96
N GLU A 113 36.45 6.58 14.00
CA GLU A 113 37.02 5.46 13.24
C GLU A 113 36.42 4.09 13.61
N ALA A 114 35.96 3.93 14.85
CA ALA A 114 35.27 2.71 15.27
C ALA A 114 33.81 2.71 14.77
N ALA A 115 33.16 3.87 14.73
CA ALA A 115 31.83 4.04 14.14
C ALA A 115 31.83 3.70 12.64
N LEU A 116 32.81 4.25 11.92
CA LEU A 116 33.03 3.99 10.50
C LEU A 116 33.18 2.49 10.21
N ARG A 117 34.13 1.83 10.88
CA ARG A 117 34.35 0.38 10.75
C ARG A 117 33.12 -0.46 11.12
N TRP A 118 32.24 0.05 11.98
CA TRP A 118 31.03 -0.67 12.38
C TRP A 118 29.93 -0.58 11.32
N VAL A 119 29.74 0.59 10.67
CA VAL A 119 28.75 0.75 9.59
C VAL A 119 29.20 0.14 8.26
N GLU A 120 30.51 0.08 8.01
CA GLU A 120 31.11 -0.53 6.82
C GLU A 120 30.93 -2.04 6.75
N GLN A 121 30.66 -2.69 7.88
CA GLN A 121 30.38 -4.13 7.88
C GLN A 121 29.19 -4.42 6.97
N ARG A 122 29.42 -5.35 6.04
CA ARG A 122 28.45 -5.68 5.01
C ARG A 122 27.15 -6.14 5.67
N PRO A 123 26.00 -5.51 5.34
CA PRO A 123 24.74 -5.93 5.91
C PRO A 123 24.45 -7.37 5.48
N PRO A 124 24.02 -8.25 6.40
CA PRO A 124 23.52 -9.55 6.00
C PRO A 124 22.27 -9.32 5.15
N ILE A 125 22.26 -9.92 3.97
CA ILE A 125 21.06 -9.98 3.13
C ILE A 125 20.17 -11.03 3.81
N PRO A 126 18.96 -10.67 4.27
CA PRO A 126 18.03 -11.62 4.84
C PRO A 126 17.76 -12.72 3.82
N GLU A 127 17.84 -13.97 4.24
CA GLU A 127 17.39 -15.08 3.40
C GLU A 127 15.90 -14.87 3.11
N ARG A 128 15.53 -14.94 1.83
CA ARG A 128 14.14 -14.83 1.41
C ARG A 128 13.38 -16.03 1.98
N ARG A 129 12.39 -15.77 2.83
CA ARG A 129 11.53 -16.79 3.46
C ARG A 129 10.15 -16.83 2.85
N ILE A 130 9.99 -16.20 1.69
CA ILE A 130 8.75 -16.25 0.92
C ILE A 130 8.98 -16.74 -0.51
N GLU A 131 8.03 -17.52 -0.97
CA GLU A 131 7.87 -17.85 -2.38
C GLU A 131 6.56 -17.26 -2.87
N THR A 132 6.53 -16.74 -4.09
CA THR A 132 5.33 -16.10 -4.64
C THR A 132 5.04 -16.56 -6.06
N THR A 133 3.78 -16.87 -6.31
CA THR A 133 3.29 -17.33 -7.62
C THR A 133 2.07 -16.50 -8.02
N GLU A 134 2.02 -16.01 -9.25
CA GLU A 134 0.87 -15.26 -9.76
C GLU A 134 0.01 -16.14 -10.66
N HIS A 135 -1.24 -16.38 -10.25
CA HIS A 135 -2.25 -17.05 -11.07
C HIS A 135 -3.01 -15.99 -11.88
N ILE A 136 -2.54 -15.73 -13.11
CA ILE A 136 -2.94 -14.56 -13.90
C ILE A 136 -4.44 -14.52 -14.20
N LYS A 137 -5.04 -15.68 -14.52
CA LYS A 137 -6.44 -15.79 -14.93
C LYS A 137 -7.42 -15.29 -13.85
N ASP A 138 -7.11 -15.56 -12.59
CA ASP A 138 -8.01 -15.31 -11.45
C ASP A 138 -7.53 -14.13 -10.59
N SER A 139 -6.45 -13.45 -11.01
CA SER A 139 -5.73 -12.41 -10.26
C SER A 139 -5.39 -12.82 -8.82
N ILE A 140 -4.93 -14.06 -8.66
CA ILE A 140 -4.49 -14.59 -7.37
C ILE A 140 -2.98 -14.44 -7.25
N LEU A 141 -2.53 -13.77 -6.18
CA LEU A 141 -1.15 -13.80 -5.72
C LEU A 141 -1.06 -14.85 -4.61
N GLU A 142 -0.42 -15.98 -4.91
CA GLU A 142 -0.06 -16.97 -3.92
C GLU A 142 1.27 -16.59 -3.27
N VAL A 143 1.31 -16.66 -1.95
CA VAL A 143 2.48 -16.37 -1.12
C VAL A 143 2.64 -17.54 -0.16
N THR A 144 3.75 -18.27 -0.27
CA THR A 144 4.15 -19.26 0.73
C THR A 144 5.17 -18.62 1.66
N MET A 145 4.87 -18.60 2.95
CA MET A 145 5.72 -18.03 3.99
C MET A 145 6.28 -19.15 4.88
N GLU A 146 7.61 -19.24 4.90
CA GLU A 146 8.35 -20.18 5.73
C GLU A 146 8.57 -19.64 7.15
N SER A 147 8.95 -20.53 8.06
CA SER A 147 9.34 -20.15 9.41
C SER A 147 10.55 -19.22 9.39
N GLY A 148 10.50 -18.15 10.18
CA GLY A 148 11.57 -17.16 10.26
C GLY A 148 11.46 -16.02 9.24
N ALA A 149 10.32 -15.89 8.56
CA ALA A 149 10.00 -14.69 7.80
C ALA A 149 10.07 -13.44 8.66
N THR A 150 10.54 -12.35 8.05
CA THR A 150 10.87 -11.07 8.71
C THR A 150 10.05 -9.93 8.11
N ALA A 151 10.23 -8.72 8.64
CA ALA A 151 9.65 -7.53 8.04
C ALA A 151 10.06 -7.33 6.56
N PHE A 152 11.23 -7.83 6.12
CA PHE A 152 11.63 -7.78 4.70
C PHE A 152 10.66 -8.54 3.81
N ASP A 153 10.31 -9.76 4.21
CA ASP A 153 9.41 -10.61 3.46
C ASP A 153 8.01 -9.97 3.38
N LEU A 154 7.54 -9.34 4.47
CA LEU A 154 6.25 -8.65 4.49
C LEU A 154 6.19 -7.46 3.52
N HIS A 155 7.28 -6.70 3.40
CA HIS A 155 7.37 -5.60 2.45
C HIS A 155 7.46 -6.09 1.01
N GLU A 156 8.16 -7.20 0.74
CA GLU A 156 8.16 -7.81 -0.58
C GLU A 156 6.75 -8.30 -0.97
N ILE A 157 5.98 -8.87 -0.04
CA ILE A 157 4.56 -9.21 -0.26
C ILE A 157 3.77 -7.96 -0.62
N THR A 158 3.98 -6.86 0.11
CA THR A 158 3.31 -5.57 -0.12
C THR A 158 3.59 -5.01 -1.52
N ASP A 159 4.84 -5.06 -1.97
CA ASP A 159 5.23 -4.62 -3.31
C ASP A 159 4.62 -5.51 -4.39
N ARG A 160 4.57 -6.82 -4.16
CA ARG A 160 3.92 -7.77 -5.08
C ARG A 160 2.42 -7.54 -5.20
N ILE A 161 1.73 -7.28 -4.08
CA ILE A 161 0.31 -6.90 -4.08
C ILE A 161 0.11 -5.63 -4.89
N ARG A 162 0.92 -4.58 -4.65
CA ARG A 162 0.81 -3.31 -5.38
C ARG A 162 1.04 -3.49 -6.87
N ASN A 163 2.10 -4.20 -7.26
CA ASN A 163 2.41 -4.49 -8.66
C ASN A 163 1.31 -5.30 -9.35
N CYS A 164 0.69 -6.25 -8.64
CA CYS A 164 -0.49 -6.97 -9.15
C CYS A 164 -1.68 -6.02 -9.33
N TYR A 165 -1.90 -5.13 -8.36
CA TYR A 165 -3.00 -4.17 -8.38
C TYR A 165 -2.89 -3.16 -9.52
N GLU A 166 -1.70 -2.60 -9.74
CA GLU A 166 -1.48 -1.62 -10.81
C GLU A 166 -1.74 -2.21 -12.20
N ARG A 167 -1.53 -3.52 -12.37
CA ARG A 167 -1.71 -4.22 -13.65
C ARG A 167 -3.13 -4.73 -13.92
N ARG A 168 -3.92 -5.01 -12.86
CA ARG A 168 -5.18 -5.77 -12.97
C ARG A 168 -6.28 -5.35 -11.98
N GLY A 169 -6.00 -4.38 -11.12
CA GLY A 169 -6.88 -3.99 -10.02
C GLY A 169 -6.85 -4.95 -8.83
N PRO A 170 -7.88 -4.92 -7.96
CA PRO A 170 -7.97 -5.68 -6.72
C PRO A 170 -7.41 -7.11 -6.78
N VAL A 171 -6.54 -7.42 -5.82
CA VAL A 171 -5.77 -8.67 -5.78
C VAL A 171 -6.46 -9.66 -4.85
N LYS A 172 -6.53 -10.92 -5.26
CA LYS A 172 -6.87 -12.03 -4.38
C LYS A 172 -5.57 -12.62 -3.85
N VAL A 173 -5.45 -12.82 -2.55
CA VAL A 173 -4.20 -13.32 -1.95
C VAL A 173 -4.45 -14.68 -1.32
N LEU A 174 -3.61 -15.65 -1.67
CA LEU A 174 -3.51 -16.94 -0.99
C LEU A 174 -2.23 -16.95 -0.17
N LEU A 175 -2.33 -16.77 1.14
CA LEU A 175 -1.18 -16.81 2.05
C LEU A 175 -1.10 -18.18 2.70
N ARG A 176 -0.04 -18.93 2.41
CA ARG A 176 0.27 -20.20 3.08
C ARG A 176 1.30 -19.95 4.15
N VAL A 177 0.99 -20.30 5.39
CA VAL A 177 1.87 -20.09 6.54
C VAL A 177 2.14 -21.44 7.18
N SER A 178 3.38 -21.90 7.09
CA SER A 178 3.78 -23.20 7.65
C SER A 178 3.87 -23.17 9.18
N LYS A 179 4.28 -22.03 9.74
CA LYS A 179 4.36 -21.77 11.18
C LYS A 179 4.42 -20.27 11.40
N LEU A 180 3.77 -19.75 12.46
CA LEU A 180 3.96 -18.37 12.87
C LEU A 180 5.46 -18.10 13.14
N PRO A 181 6.00 -16.95 12.71
CA PRO A 181 7.35 -16.54 13.10
C PRO A 181 7.45 -16.49 14.62
N ASN A 182 8.63 -16.81 15.19
CA ASN A 182 8.85 -16.92 16.64
C ASN A 182 8.71 -15.58 17.42
N GLU A 183 8.23 -14.52 16.77
CA GLU A 183 8.08 -13.18 17.34
C GLU A 183 6.73 -13.01 18.05
N ASP A 184 6.57 -11.92 18.80
CA ASP A 184 5.34 -11.58 19.51
C ASP A 184 4.15 -11.44 18.54
N PHE A 185 3.01 -12.01 18.90
CA PHE A 185 1.75 -11.89 18.16
C PHE A 185 1.37 -10.43 17.89
N ASN A 186 1.55 -9.55 18.89
CA ASN A 186 1.16 -8.14 18.78
C ASN A 186 2.03 -7.41 17.75
N PHE A 187 3.32 -7.75 17.67
CA PHE A 187 4.22 -7.20 16.65
C PHE A 187 3.69 -7.51 15.25
N TRP A 188 3.38 -8.78 14.96
CA TRP A 188 2.85 -9.15 13.65
C TRP A 188 1.50 -8.50 13.35
N LEU A 189 0.61 -8.41 14.34
CA LEU A 189 -0.67 -7.74 14.15
C LEU A 189 -0.50 -6.27 13.74
N GLU A 190 0.36 -5.52 14.44
CA GLU A 190 0.67 -4.13 14.10
C GLU A 190 1.28 -4.01 12.69
N GLN A 191 2.24 -4.88 12.36
CA GLN A 191 2.86 -4.88 11.03
C GLN A 191 1.81 -5.09 9.94
N TRP A 192 0.95 -6.10 10.06
CA TRP A 192 -0.10 -6.36 9.07
C TRP A 192 -1.14 -5.23 9.01
N GLN A 193 -1.60 -4.69 10.14
CA GLN A 193 -2.56 -3.58 10.16
C GLN A 193 -2.01 -2.31 9.51
N SER A 194 -0.70 -2.06 9.61
CA SER A 194 -0.05 -0.91 8.99
C SER A 194 0.02 -0.99 7.46
N LEU A 195 -0.19 -2.19 6.87
CA LEU A 195 -0.07 -2.41 5.44
C LEU A 195 -1.21 -1.75 4.67
N LYS A 196 -0.93 -0.56 4.12
CA LYS A 196 -1.84 0.13 3.19
C LYS A 196 -2.24 -0.76 1.99
N ALA A 197 -1.39 -1.71 1.60
CA ALA A 197 -1.66 -2.66 0.53
C ALA A 197 -2.83 -3.61 0.81
N LEU A 198 -3.21 -3.85 2.07
CA LEU A 198 -4.39 -4.69 2.38
C LEU A 198 -5.68 -4.09 1.81
N LYS A 199 -5.76 -2.77 1.61
CA LYS A 199 -6.90 -2.11 0.94
C LYS A 199 -7.01 -2.46 -0.55
N LEU A 200 -5.94 -2.97 -1.14
CA LEU A 200 -5.87 -3.43 -2.52
C LEU A 200 -6.27 -4.91 -2.66
N VAL A 201 -6.44 -5.61 -1.53
CA VAL A 201 -6.80 -7.02 -1.50
C VAL A 201 -8.33 -7.15 -1.40
N SER A 202 -8.95 -7.88 -2.31
CA SER A 202 -10.40 -8.14 -2.27
C SER A 202 -10.76 -9.36 -1.41
N GLN A 203 -9.90 -10.38 -1.45
CA GLN A 203 -10.08 -11.63 -0.71
C GLN A 203 -8.71 -12.12 -0.24
N LEU A 204 -8.63 -12.58 1.01
CA LEU A 204 -7.43 -13.15 1.60
C LEU A 204 -7.77 -14.54 2.17
N ALA A 205 -7.26 -15.57 1.52
CA ALA A 205 -7.29 -16.92 2.07
C ALA A 205 -5.98 -17.19 2.78
N ILE A 206 -6.05 -17.56 4.06
CA ILE A 206 -4.89 -17.97 4.84
C ILE A 206 -4.96 -19.49 5.02
N VAL A 207 -3.91 -20.20 4.65
CA VAL A 207 -3.78 -21.66 4.84
C VAL A 207 -2.69 -21.90 5.86
N GLY A 208 -3.05 -22.41 7.03
CA GLY A 208 -2.12 -22.68 8.12
C GLY A 208 -2.81 -23.24 9.35
N ASP A 209 -2.07 -23.38 10.45
CA ASP A 209 -2.59 -23.95 11.70
C ASP A 209 -3.59 -23.03 12.40
N GLU A 210 -4.43 -23.60 13.27
CA GLU A 210 -5.44 -22.88 14.05
C GLU A 210 -4.84 -21.81 14.98
N ASP A 211 -3.54 -21.88 15.29
CA ASP A 211 -2.83 -20.85 16.06
C ASP A 211 -2.85 -19.47 15.35
N LEU A 212 -3.14 -19.42 14.04
CA LEU A 212 -3.32 -18.19 13.27
C LEU A 212 -4.69 -17.52 13.51
N ARG A 213 -5.64 -18.22 14.13
CA ARG A 213 -7.02 -17.75 14.29
C ARG A 213 -7.13 -16.37 14.96
N PRO A 214 -6.40 -16.08 16.05
CA PRO A 214 -6.46 -14.75 16.67
C PRO A 214 -6.00 -13.62 15.74
N LEU A 215 -5.01 -13.87 14.89
CA LEU A 215 -4.49 -12.90 13.92
C LEU A 215 -5.54 -12.63 12.84
N VAL A 216 -6.11 -13.72 12.30
CA VAL A 216 -7.18 -13.74 11.29
C VAL A 216 -8.39 -12.94 11.78
N ASP A 217 -8.89 -13.23 12.98
CA ASP A 217 -10.07 -12.57 13.52
C ASP A 217 -9.82 -11.07 13.78
N SER A 218 -8.62 -10.73 14.26
CA SER A 218 -8.21 -9.33 14.48
C SER A 218 -8.09 -8.55 13.16
N LEU A 219 -7.54 -9.17 12.12
CA LEU A 219 -7.43 -8.55 10.79
C LEU A 219 -8.80 -8.39 10.14
N ASN A 220 -9.67 -9.40 10.24
CA ASN A 220 -11.01 -9.38 9.63
C ASN A 220 -11.89 -8.23 10.15
N MET A 221 -11.65 -7.76 11.39
CA MET A 221 -12.31 -6.57 11.94
C MET A 221 -11.75 -5.25 11.37
N ALA A 222 -10.48 -5.23 10.99
CA ALA A 222 -9.75 -4.04 10.55
C ALA A 222 -9.77 -3.84 9.02
N VAL A 223 -9.89 -4.91 8.24
CA VAL A 223 -9.84 -4.85 6.77
C VAL A 223 -11.23 -5.04 6.14
N GLN A 224 -11.46 -4.37 5.01
CA GLN A 224 -12.68 -4.57 4.21
C GLN A 224 -12.62 -5.82 3.32
N ALA A 225 -11.48 -6.53 3.29
CA ALA A 225 -11.32 -7.76 2.52
C ALA A 225 -12.07 -8.92 3.20
N SER A 226 -12.69 -9.80 2.40
CA SER A 226 -13.18 -11.07 2.95
C SER A 226 -11.97 -11.95 3.30
N LEU A 227 -11.78 -12.24 4.58
CA LEU A 227 -10.66 -13.04 5.09
C LEU A 227 -11.18 -14.40 5.57
N HIS A 228 -10.51 -15.49 5.19
CA HIS A 228 -10.86 -16.83 5.64
C HIS A 228 -9.62 -17.66 5.97
N LEU A 229 -9.64 -18.31 7.15
CA LEU A 229 -8.62 -19.28 7.56
C LEU A 229 -9.04 -20.69 7.14
N PHE A 230 -8.13 -21.40 6.49
CA PHE A 230 -8.24 -22.79 6.08
C PHE A 230 -7.15 -23.61 6.78
N GLY A 231 -7.47 -24.85 7.14
CA GLY A 231 -6.47 -25.75 7.72
C GLY A 231 -5.36 -26.10 6.72
N PRO A 232 -4.20 -26.62 7.17
CA PRO A 232 -3.04 -26.88 6.31
C PRO A 232 -3.33 -27.82 5.13
N ALA A 233 -4.24 -28.78 5.30
CA ALA A 233 -4.65 -29.74 4.28
C ALA A 233 -5.70 -29.19 3.29
N ASP A 234 -6.31 -28.03 3.59
CA ASP A 234 -7.41 -27.44 2.82
C ASP A 234 -6.94 -26.49 1.71
N TYR A 235 -5.67 -26.53 1.33
CA TYR A 235 -5.12 -25.72 0.23
C TYR A 235 -5.98 -25.74 -1.05
N PRO A 236 -6.45 -26.90 -1.57
CA PRO A 236 -7.30 -26.92 -2.76
C PRO A 236 -8.64 -26.20 -2.56
N ARG A 237 -9.18 -26.23 -1.33
CA ARG A 237 -10.44 -25.55 -0.98
C ARG A 237 -10.24 -24.04 -0.92
N ALA A 238 -9.13 -23.59 -0.35
CA ALA A 238 -8.74 -22.19 -0.31
C ALA A 238 -8.57 -21.60 -1.71
N LEU A 239 -7.85 -22.31 -2.59
CA LEU A 239 -7.67 -21.89 -3.98
C LEU A 239 -9.02 -21.83 -4.72
N ARG A 240 -9.89 -22.83 -4.56
CA ARG A 240 -11.23 -22.82 -5.15
C ARG A 240 -12.06 -21.63 -4.66
N TRP A 241 -12.04 -21.34 -3.36
CA TRP A 241 -12.76 -20.20 -2.78
C TRP A 241 -12.28 -18.86 -3.34
N LEU A 242 -10.99 -18.72 -3.62
CA LEU A 242 -10.45 -17.53 -4.31
C LEU A 242 -10.82 -17.51 -5.80
N SER A 243 -10.78 -18.64 -6.49
CA SER A 243 -11.13 -18.71 -7.92
C SER A 243 -12.63 -18.53 -8.16
N GLU A 244 -13.49 -18.87 -7.20
CA GLU A 244 -14.92 -18.59 -7.24
C GLU A 244 -15.13 -17.07 -7.23
N SER A 245 -15.53 -16.52 -8.37
CA SER A 245 -15.83 -15.10 -8.52
C SER A 245 -17.01 -14.73 -7.61
N GLN A 246 -16.72 -13.99 -6.54
CA GLN A 246 -17.76 -13.28 -5.82
C GLN A 246 -18.24 -12.14 -6.73
N GLU A 247 -19.43 -12.31 -7.29
CA GLU A 247 -20.14 -11.28 -8.04
C GLU A 247 -20.65 -10.24 -7.04
N PHE A 248 -20.18 -9.00 -7.14
CA PHE A 248 -20.66 -7.95 -6.24
C PHE A 248 -20.59 -6.56 -6.88
N LEU A 249 -21.55 -5.73 -6.46
CA LEU A 249 -21.53 -4.28 -6.60
C LEU A 249 -21.47 -3.70 -5.19
N GLN A 250 -20.46 -2.91 -4.91
CA GLN A 250 -20.27 -2.31 -3.59
C GLN A 250 -20.01 -0.80 -3.72
N THR A 251 -20.67 -0.02 -2.88
CA THR A 251 -20.37 1.40 -2.70
C THR A 251 -19.32 1.54 -1.61
N TYR A 252 -18.26 2.31 -1.86
CA TYR A 252 -17.19 2.55 -0.91
C TYR A 252 -17.32 3.93 -0.29
N PRO A 253 -16.98 4.08 1.00
CA PRO A 253 -16.93 5.40 1.62
C PRO A 253 -15.87 6.25 0.93
N THR A 254 -16.22 7.52 0.72
CA THR A 254 -15.37 8.54 0.13
C THR A 254 -15.17 9.64 1.16
N THR A 255 -14.01 10.27 1.16
CA THR A 255 -13.77 11.47 1.97
C THR A 255 -14.43 12.72 1.38
N ARG A 256 -14.92 12.62 0.13
CA ARG A 256 -15.61 13.67 -0.63
C ARG A 256 -17.10 13.35 -0.70
N ASP A 257 -17.93 14.21 -0.12
CA ASP A 257 -19.39 14.09 -0.21
C ASP A 257 -19.88 14.14 -1.66
N SER A 258 -19.14 14.87 -2.50
CA SER A 258 -19.44 15.02 -3.91
C SER A 258 -18.98 13.86 -4.81
N LEU A 259 -18.37 12.82 -4.23
CA LEU A 259 -17.94 11.63 -4.95
C LEU A 259 -18.75 10.42 -4.49
N VAL A 260 -19.24 9.66 -5.46
CA VAL A 260 -19.76 8.31 -5.23
C VAL A 260 -18.81 7.31 -5.87
N PHE A 261 -18.30 6.37 -5.08
CA PHE A 261 -17.36 5.35 -5.56
C PHE A 261 -18.02 3.96 -5.52
N PHE A 262 -18.13 3.33 -6.69
CA PHE A 262 -18.56 1.94 -6.85
C PHE A 262 -17.40 1.05 -7.29
N ARG A 263 -17.38 -0.18 -6.78
CA ARG A 263 -16.61 -1.27 -7.39
C ARG A 263 -17.56 -2.35 -7.85
N ILE A 264 -17.30 -2.83 -9.06
CA ILE A 264 -18.08 -3.87 -9.72
C ILE A 264 -17.14 -5.02 -10.05
N ASN A 265 -17.48 -6.24 -9.62
CA ASN A 265 -16.72 -7.44 -9.93
C ASN A 265 -17.63 -8.54 -10.49
N GLY A 266 -17.20 -9.19 -11.57
CA GLY A 266 -17.95 -10.28 -12.18
C GLY A 266 -19.20 -9.82 -12.93
N LYS A 267 -20.26 -10.64 -12.90
CA LYS A 267 -21.56 -10.29 -13.50
C LYS A 267 -22.37 -9.49 -12.49
N VAL A 268 -23.04 -8.45 -12.98
CA VAL A 268 -23.93 -7.62 -12.15
C VAL A 268 -25.37 -7.94 -12.50
N LYS A 269 -26.24 -8.04 -11.49
CA LYS A 269 -27.68 -8.23 -11.74
C LYS A 269 -28.34 -6.87 -11.96
N GLU A 270 -29.47 -6.86 -12.65
CA GLU A 270 -30.22 -5.62 -12.90
C GLU A 270 -30.60 -4.90 -11.58
N LEU A 271 -30.93 -5.65 -10.54
CA LEU A 271 -31.27 -5.11 -9.23
C LEU A 271 -30.10 -4.35 -8.58
N ASP A 272 -28.87 -4.87 -8.72
CA ASP A 272 -27.66 -4.24 -8.16
C ASP A 272 -27.40 -2.89 -8.84
N LEU A 273 -27.63 -2.79 -10.15
CA LEU A 273 -27.52 -1.52 -10.88
C LEU A 273 -28.62 -0.54 -10.53
N ARG A 274 -29.86 -1.01 -10.33
CA ARG A 274 -30.92 -0.13 -9.81
C ARG A 274 -30.52 0.44 -8.46
N GLY A 275 -29.92 -0.38 -7.58
CA GLY A 275 -29.33 0.08 -6.32
C GLY A 275 -28.24 1.13 -6.52
N MET A 276 -27.35 0.94 -7.51
CA MET A 276 -26.31 1.90 -7.87
C MET A 276 -26.91 3.25 -8.28
N VAL A 277 -27.87 3.26 -9.22
CA VAL A 277 -28.56 4.47 -9.67
C VAL A 277 -29.26 5.17 -8.51
N LEU A 278 -30.03 4.42 -7.71
CA LEU A 278 -30.73 4.97 -6.54
C LEU A 278 -29.77 5.56 -5.51
N THR A 279 -28.57 4.99 -5.36
CA THR A 279 -27.52 5.53 -4.47
C THR A 279 -27.03 6.89 -4.95
N VAL A 280 -26.78 7.03 -6.26
CA VAL A 280 -26.37 8.31 -6.84
C VAL A 280 -27.51 9.33 -6.74
N VAL A 281 -28.72 8.97 -7.16
CA VAL A 281 -29.91 9.83 -7.12
C VAL A 281 -30.21 10.31 -5.70
N SER A 282 -30.10 9.44 -4.70
CA SER A 282 -30.35 9.81 -3.31
C SER A 282 -29.35 10.85 -2.79
N ARG A 283 -28.10 10.82 -3.29
CA ARG A 283 -27.08 11.83 -2.97
C ARG A 283 -27.22 13.10 -3.80
N LEU A 284 -27.85 13.04 -4.98
CA LEU A 284 -28.13 14.23 -5.80
C LEU A 284 -29.18 15.16 -5.20
N LYS A 285 -29.93 14.74 -4.17
CA LYS A 285 -30.97 15.56 -3.55
C LYS A 285 -30.46 16.82 -2.80
N GLY A 286 -29.17 17.15 -2.90
CA GLY A 286 -28.57 18.41 -2.43
C GLY A 286 -28.29 19.39 -3.58
N GLU A 287 -27.74 20.58 -3.28
CA GLU A 287 -27.47 21.62 -4.30
C GLU A 287 -26.20 21.37 -5.16
N ASN A 288 -25.40 20.34 -4.88
CA ASN A 288 -24.11 20.12 -5.53
C ASN A 288 -24.13 18.97 -6.54
N SER A 289 -23.47 19.18 -7.69
CA SER A 289 -23.24 18.14 -8.69
C SER A 289 -22.30 17.04 -8.17
N LEU A 290 -22.59 15.78 -8.49
CA LEU A 290 -21.81 14.62 -8.11
C LEU A 290 -20.86 14.17 -9.23
N ASP A 291 -19.74 13.58 -8.82
CA ASP A 291 -18.91 12.76 -9.68
C ASP A 291 -19.03 11.30 -9.26
N VAL A 292 -18.92 10.40 -10.23
CA VAL A 292 -18.99 8.96 -10.00
C VAL A 292 -17.67 8.31 -10.41
N LEU A 293 -17.09 7.53 -9.51
CA LEU A 293 -15.97 6.66 -9.80
C LEU A 293 -16.48 5.22 -9.84
N ILE A 294 -16.14 4.47 -10.89
CA ILE A 294 -16.48 3.06 -11.03
C ILE A 294 -15.21 2.27 -11.30
N GLU A 295 -14.83 1.36 -10.40
CA GLU A 295 -13.75 0.41 -10.63
C GLU A 295 -14.33 -0.93 -11.12
N ILE A 296 -13.86 -1.41 -12.28
CA ILE A 296 -14.22 -2.73 -12.84
C ILE A 296 -12.95 -3.57 -13.04
N PRO A 297 -12.54 -4.34 -12.01
CA PRO A 297 -11.29 -5.12 -12.02
C PRO A 297 -11.34 -6.30 -12.99
N HIS A 298 -12.44 -7.05 -12.97
CA HIS A 298 -12.65 -8.23 -13.80
C HIS A 298 -14.02 -8.14 -14.45
N TYR A 299 -14.05 -8.41 -15.76
CA TYR A 299 -15.25 -8.27 -16.56
C TYR A 299 -15.45 -9.45 -17.52
N ASP A 300 -16.63 -10.05 -17.49
CA ASP A 300 -16.97 -11.27 -18.22
C ASP A 300 -17.71 -11.02 -19.57
N GLY A 301 -17.42 -9.90 -20.22
CA GLY A 301 -17.79 -9.64 -21.64
C GLY A 301 -19.23 -9.20 -21.90
N THR A 302 -20.22 -9.88 -21.34
CA THR A 302 -21.62 -9.83 -21.79
C THR A 302 -22.56 -9.02 -20.89
N SER A 303 -22.27 -8.97 -19.59
CA SER A 303 -23.17 -8.37 -18.58
C SER A 303 -23.29 -6.85 -18.75
N LEU A 304 -22.19 -6.08 -18.80
CA LEU A 304 -22.21 -4.62 -18.74
C LEU A 304 -22.83 -3.95 -19.99
N LYS A 305 -22.62 -4.49 -21.20
CA LYS A 305 -23.23 -3.93 -22.42
C LYS A 305 -24.75 -4.13 -22.45
N ALA A 306 -25.23 -5.34 -22.12
CA ALA A 306 -26.66 -5.60 -22.01
C ALA A 306 -27.30 -4.75 -20.89
N LEU A 307 -26.57 -4.54 -19.80
CA LEU A 307 -26.97 -3.71 -18.66
C LEU A 307 -27.04 -2.21 -18.99
N LEU A 308 -26.03 -1.63 -19.65
CA LEU A 308 -26.02 -0.21 -20.05
C LEU A 308 -27.14 0.09 -21.03
N SER A 309 -27.38 -0.81 -21.98
CA SER A 309 -28.53 -0.75 -22.87
C SER A 309 -29.85 -0.83 -22.10
N GLY A 310 -29.94 -1.67 -21.06
CA GLY A 310 -31.12 -1.79 -20.19
C GLY A 310 -31.39 -0.56 -19.33
N LEU A 311 -30.34 0.07 -18.77
CA LEU A 311 -30.42 1.32 -17.99
C LEU A 311 -30.97 2.48 -18.84
N ARG A 312 -30.48 2.64 -20.08
CA ARG A 312 -30.98 3.66 -21.01
C ARG A 312 -32.47 3.54 -21.30
N LEU A 313 -32.99 2.31 -21.35
CA LEU A 313 -34.38 2.02 -21.74
C LEU A 313 -35.39 2.07 -20.58
N THR A 314 -34.94 2.13 -19.32
CA THR A 314 -35.82 1.92 -18.15
C THR A 314 -35.82 3.05 -17.10
N SER A 315 -35.01 4.10 -17.28
CA SER A 315 -34.69 5.02 -16.18
C SER A 315 -35.66 6.21 -16.05
N VAL A 316 -36.55 6.16 -15.06
CA VAL A 316 -37.33 7.31 -14.54
C VAL A 316 -36.43 8.43 -13.97
N HIS A 317 -35.18 8.11 -13.64
CA HIS A 317 -34.19 9.02 -13.05
C HIS A 317 -33.12 9.52 -14.04
N LEU A 318 -33.32 9.30 -15.34
CA LEU A 318 -32.32 9.65 -16.36
C LEU A 318 -32.03 11.15 -16.36
N GLU A 319 -33.06 11.99 -16.25
CA GLU A 319 -32.93 13.46 -16.19
C GLU A 319 -32.16 13.94 -14.96
N GLU A 320 -32.43 13.36 -13.79
CA GLU A 320 -31.70 13.68 -12.55
C GLU A 320 -30.22 13.31 -12.67
N MET A 321 -29.90 12.15 -13.26
CA MET A 321 -28.51 11.76 -13.52
C MET A 321 -27.82 12.72 -14.49
N MET A 322 -28.47 13.08 -15.61
CA MET A 322 -27.87 13.94 -16.63
C MET A 322 -27.66 15.38 -16.15
N SER A 323 -28.49 15.88 -15.24
CA SER A 323 -28.38 17.24 -14.69
C SER A 323 -27.48 17.31 -13.45
N GLY A 324 -27.45 16.25 -12.66
CA GLY A 324 -26.77 16.21 -11.38
C GLY A 324 -25.39 15.56 -11.40
N VAL A 325 -25.12 14.65 -12.34
CA VAL A 325 -23.81 13.99 -12.46
C VAL A 325 -22.97 14.72 -13.49
N ARG A 326 -21.83 15.22 -13.04
CA ARG A 326 -20.89 15.98 -13.88
C ARG A 326 -19.95 15.05 -14.62
N ARG A 327 -19.25 14.17 -13.90
CA ARG A 327 -18.27 13.24 -14.48
C ARG A 327 -18.43 11.81 -13.99
N VAL A 328 -18.14 10.86 -14.88
CA VAL A 328 -18.01 9.44 -14.56
C VAL A 328 -16.61 8.97 -14.97
N ALA A 329 -15.79 8.61 -13.99
CA ALA A 329 -14.51 7.96 -14.25
C ALA A 329 -14.65 6.44 -14.12
N LEU A 330 -14.32 5.73 -15.18
CA LEU A 330 -14.27 4.28 -15.21
C LEU A 330 -12.82 3.82 -15.09
N ILE A 331 -12.49 3.01 -14.08
CA ILE A 331 -11.17 2.39 -13.96
C ILE A 331 -11.27 0.91 -14.34
N THR A 332 -10.67 0.54 -15.47
CA THR A 332 -10.70 -0.82 -15.99
C THR A 332 -9.56 -1.09 -16.98
N ASP A 333 -9.04 -2.33 -16.98
CA ASP A 333 -8.07 -2.78 -18.00
C ASP A 333 -8.74 -3.51 -19.17
N SER A 334 -10.07 -3.51 -19.23
CA SER A 334 -10.82 -4.21 -20.26
C SER A 334 -10.71 -3.49 -21.63
N GLN A 335 -9.98 -4.11 -22.57
CA GLN A 335 -9.67 -3.50 -23.87
C GLN A 335 -10.92 -3.14 -24.70
N TRP A 336 -12.02 -3.88 -24.58
CA TRP A 336 -13.26 -3.55 -25.30
C TRP A 336 -13.96 -2.34 -24.68
N LEU A 337 -13.94 -2.16 -23.34
CA LEU A 337 -14.52 -0.98 -22.67
C LEU A 337 -13.78 0.28 -23.08
N ASN A 338 -12.45 0.20 -23.14
CA ASN A 338 -11.62 1.29 -23.65
C ASN A 338 -12.00 1.65 -25.10
N LYS A 339 -12.31 0.67 -25.95
CA LYS A 339 -12.77 0.91 -27.34
C LYS A 339 -14.21 1.39 -27.43
N ALA A 340 -15.10 0.88 -26.57
CA ALA A 340 -16.53 1.16 -26.63
C ALA A 340 -16.90 2.55 -26.10
N LEU A 341 -16.08 3.15 -25.23
CA LEU A 341 -16.24 4.55 -24.80
C LEU A 341 -15.77 5.57 -25.85
N HIS A 342 -15.01 5.12 -26.86
CA HIS A 342 -14.71 5.92 -28.05
C HIS A 342 -15.81 5.83 -29.12
N LEU A 343 -16.79 4.93 -28.94
CA LEU A 343 -17.96 4.80 -29.79
C LEU A 343 -19.16 5.40 -29.04
N GLU A 344 -20.08 6.04 -29.76
CA GLU A 344 -21.28 6.67 -29.17
C GLU A 344 -22.26 5.65 -28.51
N ASP A 345 -21.90 4.36 -28.53
CA ASP A 345 -22.72 3.22 -28.14
C ASP A 345 -22.99 3.10 -26.63
N ILE A 346 -22.23 3.79 -25.75
CA ILE A 346 -22.39 3.71 -24.27
C ILE A 346 -22.82 5.04 -23.60
N LEU A 347 -22.62 6.18 -24.28
CA LEU A 347 -22.86 7.53 -23.76
C LEU A 347 -24.22 7.77 -23.06
N PHE A 348 -24.20 8.27 -21.83
CA PHE A 348 -25.27 9.11 -21.32
C PHE A 348 -25.07 10.52 -21.87
N THR A 349 -25.97 10.99 -22.74
CA THR A 349 -25.86 12.34 -23.33
C THR A 349 -25.85 13.39 -22.20
N GLY A 350 -24.81 14.23 -22.15
CA GLY A 350 -24.69 15.30 -21.14
C GLY A 350 -23.79 14.98 -19.94
N ILE A 351 -23.28 13.76 -19.81
CA ILE A 351 -22.31 13.38 -18.77
C ILE A 351 -20.94 13.21 -19.41
N GLU A 352 -19.89 13.82 -18.82
CA GLU A 352 -18.51 13.58 -19.24
C GLU A 352 -18.04 12.22 -18.69
N GLU A 353 -17.74 11.27 -19.58
CA GLU A 353 -17.30 9.93 -19.21
C GLU A 353 -15.87 9.66 -19.71
N ARG A 354 -15.03 9.04 -18.86
CA ARG A 354 -13.66 8.68 -19.27
C ARG A 354 -13.20 7.39 -18.62
N ALA A 355 -12.59 6.51 -19.42
CA ALA A 355 -11.90 5.32 -18.92
C ALA A 355 -10.42 5.57 -18.66
N PHE A 356 -9.93 4.91 -17.61
CA PHE A 356 -8.54 4.90 -17.18
C PHE A 356 -8.13 3.45 -16.87
N PRO A 357 -6.92 3.03 -17.24
CA PRO A 357 -6.36 1.79 -16.73
C PRO A 357 -6.06 1.89 -15.23
N PHE A 358 -5.93 0.76 -14.52
CA PHE A 358 -5.76 0.76 -13.06
C PHE A 358 -4.53 1.55 -12.58
N HIS A 359 -3.40 1.47 -13.29
CA HIS A 359 -2.20 2.26 -12.98
C HIS A 359 -2.39 3.78 -13.09
N ARG A 360 -3.47 4.26 -13.72
CA ARG A 360 -3.81 5.70 -13.84
C ARG A 360 -4.95 6.13 -12.92
N ARG A 361 -5.23 5.36 -11.87
CA ARG A 361 -6.26 5.69 -10.85
C ARG A 361 -6.13 7.11 -10.30
N GLU A 362 -4.92 7.56 -10.00
CA GLU A 362 -4.68 8.92 -9.49
C GLU A 362 -4.91 10.00 -10.57
N GLU A 363 -4.69 9.69 -11.86
CA GLU A 363 -5.10 10.58 -12.95
C GLU A 363 -6.63 10.66 -13.05
N ALA A 364 -7.33 9.54 -12.88
CA ALA A 364 -8.78 9.49 -12.86
C ALA A 364 -9.36 10.35 -11.73
N LEU A 365 -8.80 10.22 -10.52
CA LEU A 365 -9.22 11.01 -9.36
C LEU A 365 -8.97 12.51 -9.57
N ARG A 366 -7.80 12.91 -10.09
CA ARG A 366 -7.49 14.31 -10.42
C ARG A 366 -8.41 14.87 -11.50
N TRP A 367 -8.71 14.08 -12.53
CA TRP A 367 -9.66 14.47 -13.56
C TRP A 367 -11.08 14.65 -12.99
N LEU A 368 -11.48 13.85 -12.00
CA LEU A 368 -12.73 14.10 -11.26
C LEU A 368 -12.66 15.36 -10.37
N ASP A 369 -11.49 15.91 -10.04
CA ASP A 369 -11.38 17.15 -9.26
C ASP A 369 -11.34 18.41 -10.11
N GLU A 370 -10.81 18.31 -11.34
CA GLU A 370 -10.69 19.44 -12.26
C GLU A 370 -12.03 20.18 -12.43
N GLY A 371 -12.05 21.49 -12.17
CA GLY A 371 -13.23 22.34 -12.38
C GLY A 371 -14.25 22.34 -11.24
N ARG A 372 -13.98 21.68 -10.10
CA ARG A 372 -14.70 21.93 -8.85
C ARG A 372 -14.08 23.15 -8.15
N CYS A 373 -14.82 24.26 -8.07
CA CYS A 373 -14.45 25.45 -7.29
C CYS A 373 -15.09 25.40 -5.90
#